data_AF-A0A812U2X8-F1
#
_entry.id   AF-A0A812U2X8-F1
#
_cell.length_a   1.000
_cell.length_b   1.000
_cell.length_c   1.000
_cell.angle_alpha   90.00
_cell.angle_beta   90.00
_cell.angle_gamma   90.00
#
_symmetry.space_group_name_H-M   'P 1'
#
loop_
_entity.id
_entity.type
_entity.pdbx_description
1 polymer ?
#
loop_
_entity_poly.entity_id
_entity_poly.type
_entity_poly.pdbx_seq_one_letter_code
_entity_poly.pdbx_strand_id
1 'polypeptide(L)'
;MAEPSKAQVTSDLTGRTALVTGASRGIGRAIALRLGRAGATVACVARNVEKLEEVAQAIRDAGGEASVHQCDVCDSAQVQQTVDAVSEKWGGIDILVNNAGITRDTLLLRMSDDDWGDVISSNLRSVFLFTRAVAQVMVRAKRGRIINISSISGLMGNPGQANYSASKAGVIGFTQTVAKELGSKRRPITVNAICPGFIRSDMTDILAEAGGDAFHDVVKQRIPLQRLGEPEEVADAALFLASDSAAYITGQVITIDGPSAKPRPIATADGPIRSVPQADSRRTVVASVLERVTDIVAEQLGVDKEKITADTSFVNDLGADSLDTVELVMELEEEFDINIPDDAAEKIQTVGQAVEFIEANSGS
;
A
#
# COMPACT_ATOMS: atom_id res chain seq x y z
N MET A 1 12.58 47.59 3.40
CA MET A 1 11.71 46.48 2.97
C MET A 1 12.05 45.31 3.86
N ALA A 2 11.11 44.82 4.67
CA ALA A 2 11.35 43.65 5.51
C ALA A 2 11.57 42.43 4.61
N GLU A 3 12.63 41.65 4.88
CA GLU A 3 12.85 40.37 4.20
C GLU A 3 11.63 39.46 4.37
N PRO A 4 11.25 38.67 3.35
CA PRO A 4 10.23 37.66 3.54
C PRO A 4 10.75 36.67 4.58
N SER A 5 10.06 36.61 5.72
CA SER A 5 10.19 35.53 6.70
C SER A 5 10.08 34.19 5.96
N LYS A 6 11.22 33.50 5.79
CA LYS A 6 11.31 32.14 5.23
C LYS A 6 10.67 31.13 6.20
N ALA A 7 9.34 31.06 6.29
CA ALA A 7 8.67 29.92 6.92
C ALA A 7 8.83 28.71 5.97
N GLN A 8 9.53 27.62 6.33
CA GLN A 8 9.15 26.58 7.31
C GLN A 8 7.72 26.07 7.04
N VAL A 9 7.60 24.78 6.72
CA VAL A 9 6.36 24.10 6.31
C VAL A 9 5.14 24.62 7.08
N THR A 10 4.15 25.16 6.37
CA THR A 10 2.85 25.58 6.91
C THR A 10 1.85 24.44 6.84
N SER A 11 1.03 24.30 7.88
CA SER A 11 -0.04 23.30 7.99
C SER A 11 -1.38 23.90 8.43
N ASP A 12 -1.50 25.23 8.48
CA ASP A 12 -2.76 25.91 8.78
C ASP A 12 -3.74 25.75 7.60
N LEU A 13 -4.91 25.20 7.90
CA LEU A 13 -6.01 24.94 6.98
C LEU A 13 -7.24 25.81 7.29
N THR A 14 -7.09 26.86 8.09
CA THR A 14 -8.18 27.80 8.38
C THR A 14 -8.82 28.30 7.09
N GLY A 15 -10.15 28.19 7.01
CA GLY A 15 -10.93 28.57 5.83
C GLY A 15 -10.89 27.56 4.69
N ARG A 16 -10.32 26.36 4.90
CA ARG A 16 -10.40 25.25 3.94
C ARG A 16 -11.49 24.26 4.36
N THR A 17 -12.23 23.77 3.38
CA THR A 17 -13.21 22.70 3.58
C THR A 17 -12.65 21.35 3.15
N ALA A 18 -12.67 20.36 4.06
CA ALA A 18 -12.20 19.00 3.81
C ALA A 18 -13.35 17.99 3.83
N LEU A 19 -13.40 17.09 2.84
CA LEU A 19 -14.28 15.93 2.81
C LEU A 19 -13.44 14.66 2.97
N VAL A 20 -13.72 13.87 4.00
CA VAL A 20 -12.98 12.63 4.32
C VAL A 20 -13.92 11.43 4.25
N THR A 21 -13.67 10.50 3.33
CA THR A 21 -14.45 9.26 3.22
C THR A 21 -13.91 8.17 4.15
N GLY A 22 -14.80 7.34 4.71
CA GLY A 22 -14.42 6.35 5.71
C GLY A 22 -13.92 6.97 7.02
N ALA A 23 -14.43 8.14 7.39
CA ALA A 23 -13.94 8.93 8.53
C ALA A 23 -14.31 8.37 9.91
N SER A 24 -15.10 7.29 9.99
CA SER A 24 -15.67 6.80 11.25
C SER A 24 -14.69 6.02 12.14
N ARG A 25 -13.54 5.57 11.62
CA ARG A 25 -12.52 4.80 12.37
C ARG A 25 -11.15 4.81 11.70
N GLY A 26 -10.14 4.27 12.39
CA GLY A 26 -8.79 4.04 11.85
C GLY A 26 -8.16 5.28 11.22
N ILE A 27 -7.50 5.08 10.07
CA ILE A 27 -6.80 6.14 9.32
C ILE A 27 -7.74 7.30 8.96
N GLY A 28 -8.96 7.01 8.49
CA GLY A 28 -9.92 8.06 8.14
C GLY A 28 -10.30 8.96 9.31
N ARG A 29 -10.52 8.37 10.49
CA ARG A 29 -10.76 9.11 11.72
C ARG A 29 -9.56 9.98 12.08
N ALA A 30 -8.36 9.41 12.07
CA ALA A 30 -7.13 10.15 12.40
C ALA A 30 -6.92 11.34 11.45
N ILE A 31 -7.16 11.15 10.14
CA ILE A 31 -7.09 12.23 9.16
C ILE A 31 -8.14 13.31 9.44
N ALA A 32 -9.40 12.95 9.66
CA ALA A 32 -10.46 13.93 9.95
C ALA A 32 -10.14 14.78 11.18
N LEU A 33 -9.72 14.15 12.28
CA LEU A 33 -9.30 14.85 13.50
C LEU A 33 -8.08 15.74 13.26
N ARG A 34 -7.11 15.27 12.49
CA ARG A 34 -5.88 16.03 12.19
C ARG A 34 -6.17 17.28 11.36
N LEU A 35 -7.01 17.16 10.32
CA LEU A 35 -7.39 18.30 9.48
C LEU A 35 -8.24 19.31 10.27
N GLY A 36 -9.16 18.83 11.13
CA GLY A 36 -9.95 19.70 12.01
C GLY A 36 -9.09 20.48 13.00
N ARG A 37 -8.10 19.83 13.64
CA ARG A 37 -7.12 20.50 14.52
C ARG A 37 -6.25 21.52 13.80
N ALA A 38 -6.02 21.33 12.50
CA ALA A 38 -5.32 22.26 11.65
C ALA A 38 -6.20 23.44 11.16
N GLY A 39 -7.48 23.50 11.56
CA GLY A 39 -8.38 24.61 11.25
C GLY A 39 -9.30 24.37 10.05
N ALA A 40 -9.28 23.18 9.42
CA ALA A 40 -10.22 22.87 8.35
C ALA A 40 -11.63 22.64 8.89
N THR A 41 -12.64 23.03 8.11
CA THR A 41 -14.03 22.58 8.30
C THR A 41 -14.18 21.19 7.67
N VAL A 42 -14.60 20.18 8.45
CA VAL A 42 -14.51 18.76 8.04
C VAL A 42 -15.87 18.09 7.84
N ALA A 43 -16.17 17.65 6.62
CA ALA A 43 -17.26 16.72 6.31
C ALA A 43 -16.78 15.28 6.50
N CYS A 44 -17.33 14.61 7.51
CA CYS A 44 -17.05 13.22 7.81
C CYS A 44 -18.06 12.32 7.11
N VAL A 45 -17.59 11.42 6.23
CA VAL A 45 -18.44 10.58 5.38
C VAL A 45 -18.22 9.09 5.67
N ALA A 46 -19.28 8.36 6.00
CA ALA A 46 -19.30 6.89 6.13
C ALA A 46 -20.76 6.38 6.25
N ARG A 47 -20.95 5.07 6.37
CA ARG A 47 -22.30 4.46 6.56
C ARG A 47 -22.80 4.51 8.01
N ASN A 48 -21.89 4.42 8.98
CA ASN A 48 -22.23 4.40 10.40
C ASN A 48 -22.25 5.83 10.95
N VAL A 49 -23.46 6.36 11.16
CA VAL A 49 -23.69 7.75 11.60
C VAL A 49 -23.22 7.98 13.03
N GLU A 50 -23.47 7.03 13.94
CA GLU A 50 -23.10 7.14 15.35
C GLU A 50 -21.59 7.35 15.52
N LYS A 51 -20.78 6.50 14.86
CA LYS A 51 -19.32 6.64 14.88
C LYS A 51 -18.82 7.91 14.20
N LEU A 52 -19.51 8.40 13.16
CA LEU A 52 -19.16 9.69 12.56
C LEU A 52 -19.44 10.85 13.51
N GLU A 53 -20.54 10.77 14.26
CA GLU A 53 -20.92 11.80 15.22
C GLU A 53 -19.92 11.89 16.37
N GLU A 54 -19.39 10.77 16.84
CA GLU A 54 -18.27 10.75 17.81
C GLU A 54 -17.04 11.51 17.28
N VAL A 55 -16.68 11.31 16.01
CA VAL A 55 -15.53 12.00 15.38
C VAL A 55 -15.82 13.49 15.19
N ALA A 56 -17.01 13.82 14.67
CA ALA A 56 -17.40 15.20 14.45
C ALA A 56 -17.51 15.98 15.78
N GLN A 57 -18.02 15.35 16.84
CA GLN A 57 -18.08 15.95 18.17
C GLN A 57 -16.68 16.18 18.72
N ALA A 58 -15.75 15.23 18.57
CA ALA A 58 -14.36 15.42 18.99
C ALA A 58 -13.66 16.59 18.26
N ILE A 59 -14.01 16.85 16.99
CA ILE A 59 -13.51 18.04 16.26
C ILE A 59 -14.10 19.32 16.86
N ARG A 60 -15.42 19.33 17.13
CA ARG A 60 -16.12 20.49 17.72
C ARG A 60 -15.67 20.81 19.13
N ASP A 61 -15.44 19.80 19.96
CA ASP A 61 -14.93 19.95 21.33
C ASP A 61 -13.50 20.53 21.34
N ALA A 62 -12.72 20.26 20.29
CA ALA A 62 -11.41 20.86 20.08
C ALA A 62 -11.47 22.27 19.44
N GLY A 63 -12.67 22.84 19.26
CA GLY A 63 -12.88 24.18 18.71
C GLY A 63 -12.94 24.26 17.17
N GLY A 64 -12.96 23.12 16.47
CA GLY A 64 -13.10 23.06 15.02
C GLY A 64 -14.57 22.97 14.56
N GLU A 65 -14.78 22.92 13.24
CA GLU A 65 -16.11 22.70 12.65
C GLU A 65 -16.17 21.36 11.91
N ALA A 66 -17.24 20.60 12.13
CA ALA A 66 -17.46 19.33 11.43
C ALA A 66 -18.95 19.00 11.23
N SER A 67 -19.25 18.28 10.15
CA SER A 67 -20.57 17.69 9.87
C SER A 67 -20.47 16.20 9.51
N VAL A 68 -21.59 15.51 9.73
CA VAL A 68 -21.74 14.08 9.44
C VAL A 68 -22.58 13.89 8.19
N HIS A 69 -22.13 12.99 7.31
CA HIS A 69 -22.84 12.61 6.09
C HIS A 69 -22.88 11.08 5.97
N GLN A 70 -24.09 10.53 6.05
CA GLN A 70 -24.31 9.11 5.78
C GLN A 70 -24.24 8.87 4.27
N CYS A 71 -23.33 8.01 3.82
CA CYS A 71 -23.17 7.71 2.40
C CYS A 71 -22.57 6.32 2.20
N ASP A 72 -23.20 5.53 1.32
CA ASP A 72 -22.51 4.42 0.67
C ASP A 72 -21.64 4.96 -0.48
N VAL A 73 -20.33 4.77 -0.36
CA VAL A 73 -19.34 5.28 -1.31
C VAL A 73 -19.41 4.59 -2.69
N CYS A 74 -20.12 3.46 -2.80
CA CYS A 74 -20.37 2.74 -4.04
C CYS A 74 -21.61 3.27 -4.80
N ASP A 75 -22.46 4.04 -4.15
CA ASP A 75 -23.69 4.60 -4.72
C ASP A 75 -23.42 5.99 -5.31
N SER A 76 -23.40 6.08 -6.64
CA SER A 76 -23.12 7.34 -7.34
C SER A 76 -24.11 8.46 -7.05
N ALA A 77 -25.37 8.15 -6.74
CA ALA A 77 -26.37 9.16 -6.42
C ALA A 77 -26.15 9.73 -5.02
N GLN A 78 -25.88 8.87 -4.03
CA GLN A 78 -25.54 9.31 -2.67
C GLN A 78 -24.23 10.10 -2.63
N VAL A 79 -23.22 9.71 -3.41
CA VAL A 79 -21.95 10.45 -3.55
C VAL A 79 -22.22 11.86 -4.05
N GLN A 80 -23.00 12.00 -5.12
CA GLN A 80 -23.33 13.31 -5.69
C GLN A 80 -24.11 14.19 -4.69
N GLN A 81 -25.14 13.62 -4.06
CA GLN A 81 -25.92 14.33 -3.02
C GLN A 81 -25.05 14.79 -1.86
N THR A 82 -24.10 13.96 -1.41
CA THR A 82 -23.17 14.30 -0.33
C THR A 82 -22.27 15.46 -0.73
N VAL A 83 -21.66 15.41 -1.92
CA VAL A 83 -20.78 16.48 -2.42
C VAL A 83 -21.54 17.79 -2.59
N ASP A 84 -22.75 17.74 -3.13
CA ASP A 84 -23.60 18.93 -3.30
C ASP A 84 -23.99 19.54 -1.96
N ALA A 85 -24.43 18.72 -0.99
CA ALA A 85 -24.80 19.18 0.34
C ALA A 85 -23.61 19.84 1.09
N VAL A 86 -22.41 19.26 1.01
CA VAL A 86 -21.20 19.84 1.61
C VAL A 86 -20.85 21.16 0.91
N SER A 87 -20.84 21.18 -0.42
CA SER A 87 -20.50 22.37 -1.19
C SER A 87 -21.50 23.51 -1.01
N GLU A 88 -22.80 23.21 -0.87
CA GLU A 88 -23.84 24.21 -0.63
C GLU A 88 -23.70 24.80 0.78
N LYS A 89 -23.47 23.96 1.79
CA LYS A 89 -23.35 24.39 3.18
C LYS A 89 -22.14 25.29 3.44
N TRP A 90 -20.99 24.95 2.84
CA TRP A 90 -19.71 25.60 3.15
C TRP A 90 -19.06 26.34 1.98
N GLY A 91 -19.78 26.49 0.87
CA GLY A 91 -19.34 27.29 -0.27
C GLY A 91 -18.26 26.63 -1.13
N GLY A 92 -17.92 25.36 -0.90
CA GLY A 92 -16.98 24.60 -1.72
C GLY A 92 -16.35 23.41 -0.98
N ILE A 93 -15.42 22.76 -1.66
CA ILE A 93 -14.59 21.68 -1.11
C ILE A 93 -13.16 21.91 -1.61
N ASP A 94 -12.22 22.09 -0.68
CA ASP A 94 -10.81 22.37 -0.96
C ASP A 94 -9.93 21.12 -0.85
N ILE A 95 -10.32 20.17 -0.02
CA ILE A 95 -9.57 18.95 0.26
C ILE A 95 -10.51 17.76 0.14
N LEU A 96 -10.14 16.77 -0.67
CA LEU A 96 -10.77 15.45 -0.71
C LEU A 96 -9.77 14.41 -0.23
N VAL A 97 -10.16 13.63 0.77
CA VAL A 97 -9.43 12.43 1.18
C VAL A 97 -10.28 11.21 0.86
N ASN A 98 -9.88 10.48 -0.18
CA ASN A 98 -10.47 9.19 -0.51
C ASN A 98 -9.80 8.10 0.34
N ASN A 99 -10.43 7.76 1.47
CA ASN A 99 -9.91 6.78 2.43
C ASN A 99 -10.79 5.54 2.58
N ALA A 100 -12.10 5.64 2.29
CA ALA A 100 -13.00 4.49 2.42
C ALA A 100 -12.50 3.27 1.63
N GLY A 101 -12.58 2.10 2.27
CA GLY A 101 -12.23 0.82 1.64
C GLY A 101 -12.50 -0.37 2.56
N ILE A 102 -12.45 -1.56 1.98
CA ILE A 102 -12.65 -2.85 2.63
C ILE A 102 -11.60 -3.87 2.15
N THR A 103 -11.55 -5.00 2.86
CA THR A 103 -10.78 -6.20 2.49
C THR A 103 -11.71 -7.41 2.42
N ARG A 104 -11.36 -8.35 1.53
CA ARG A 104 -12.00 -9.66 1.31
C ARG A 104 -10.89 -10.63 0.93
N ASP A 105 -10.04 -10.90 1.91
CA ASP A 105 -8.77 -11.56 1.69
C ASP A 105 -8.98 -13.08 1.65
N THR A 106 -8.55 -13.68 0.56
CA THR A 106 -8.56 -15.13 0.32
C THR A 106 -7.63 -15.44 -0.84
N LEU A 107 -7.11 -16.66 -0.91
CA LEU A 107 -6.28 -17.07 -2.04
C LEU A 107 -7.08 -16.97 -3.35
N LEU A 108 -6.39 -16.62 -4.45
CA LEU A 108 -7.01 -16.37 -5.74
C LEU A 108 -7.94 -17.52 -6.19
N LEU A 109 -7.52 -18.77 -5.99
CA LEU A 109 -8.27 -19.97 -6.36
C LEU A 109 -9.60 -20.13 -5.60
N ARG A 110 -9.80 -19.40 -4.49
CA ARG A 110 -10.99 -19.42 -3.65
C ARG A 110 -11.73 -18.08 -3.64
N MET A 111 -11.26 -17.10 -4.40
CA MET A 111 -11.86 -15.78 -4.45
C MET A 111 -13.16 -15.84 -5.24
N SER A 112 -14.26 -15.44 -4.59
CA SER A 112 -15.54 -15.33 -5.27
C SER A 112 -15.60 -14.06 -6.13
N ASP A 113 -16.42 -14.08 -7.18
CA ASP A 113 -16.68 -12.91 -8.02
C ASP A 113 -17.27 -11.75 -7.20
N ASP A 114 -18.09 -12.06 -6.19
CA ASP A 114 -18.70 -11.07 -5.29
C ASP A 114 -17.62 -10.41 -4.41
N ASP A 115 -16.73 -11.18 -3.79
CA ASP A 115 -15.61 -10.64 -3.00
C ASP A 115 -14.67 -9.78 -3.84
N TRP A 116 -14.41 -10.20 -5.08
CA TRP A 116 -13.67 -9.39 -6.05
C TRP A 116 -14.41 -8.08 -6.36
N GLY A 117 -15.68 -8.17 -6.73
CA GLY A 117 -16.52 -7.04 -7.12
C GLY A 117 -16.70 -6.02 -6.01
N ASP A 118 -16.94 -6.48 -4.78
CA ASP A 118 -17.09 -5.65 -3.58
C ASP A 118 -15.84 -4.80 -3.33
N VAL A 119 -14.66 -5.43 -3.37
CA VAL A 119 -13.39 -4.74 -3.14
C VAL A 119 -13.08 -3.74 -4.26
N ILE A 120 -13.26 -4.12 -5.53
CA ILE A 120 -13.04 -3.20 -6.65
C ILE A 120 -14.01 -2.01 -6.58
N SER A 121 -15.28 -2.26 -6.28
CA SER A 121 -16.31 -1.21 -6.16
C SER A 121 -15.99 -0.25 -5.01
N SER A 122 -15.70 -0.79 -3.82
CA SER A 122 -15.46 0.01 -2.62
C SER A 122 -14.11 0.71 -2.59
N ASN A 123 -13.06 0.16 -3.20
CA ASN A 123 -11.70 0.68 -3.05
C ASN A 123 -11.20 1.46 -4.28
N LEU A 124 -11.74 1.19 -5.47
CA LEU A 124 -11.31 1.85 -6.70
C LEU A 124 -12.44 2.67 -7.33
N ARG A 125 -13.62 2.08 -7.55
CA ARG A 125 -14.75 2.80 -8.15
C ARG A 125 -15.22 3.97 -7.28
N SER A 126 -15.27 3.78 -5.96
CA SER A 126 -15.61 4.86 -5.01
C SER A 126 -14.68 6.09 -5.13
N VAL A 127 -13.37 5.85 -5.28
CA VAL A 127 -12.34 6.89 -5.45
C VAL A 127 -12.61 7.68 -6.73
N PHE A 128 -12.96 6.99 -7.82
CA PHE A 128 -13.39 7.63 -9.06
C PHE A 128 -14.65 8.49 -8.85
N LEU A 129 -15.68 7.95 -8.18
CA LEU A 129 -16.96 8.65 -7.99
C LEU A 129 -16.78 9.96 -7.22
N PHE A 130 -16.12 9.92 -6.06
CA PHE A 130 -15.86 11.12 -5.25
C PHE A 130 -14.93 12.09 -5.94
N THR A 131 -13.84 11.59 -6.53
CA THR A 131 -12.89 12.44 -7.27
C THR A 131 -13.59 13.19 -8.39
N ARG A 132 -14.42 12.51 -9.19
CA ARG A 132 -15.16 13.13 -10.30
C ARG A 132 -16.11 14.21 -9.80
N ALA A 133 -16.89 13.93 -8.77
CA ALA A 133 -17.86 14.88 -8.22
C ALA A 133 -17.16 16.12 -7.61
N VAL A 134 -16.16 15.91 -6.76
CA VAL A 134 -15.43 17.00 -6.10
C VAL A 134 -14.56 17.79 -7.08
N ALA A 135 -13.96 17.15 -8.09
CA ALA A 135 -13.16 17.85 -9.10
C ALA A 135 -13.98 18.92 -9.84
N GLN A 136 -15.27 18.70 -10.09
CA GLN A 136 -16.13 19.72 -10.70
C GLN A 136 -16.29 20.97 -9.81
N VAL A 137 -16.33 20.78 -8.48
CA VAL A 137 -16.35 21.88 -7.50
C VAL A 137 -14.99 22.60 -7.50
N MET A 138 -13.90 21.85 -7.36
CA MET A 138 -12.53 22.37 -7.30
C MET A 138 -12.10 23.12 -8.58
N VAL A 139 -12.50 22.63 -9.77
CA VAL A 139 -12.19 23.29 -11.05
C VAL A 139 -12.87 24.65 -11.17
N ARG A 140 -14.11 24.77 -10.68
CA ARG A 140 -14.83 26.05 -10.63
C ARG A 140 -14.17 27.02 -9.65
N ALA A 141 -13.76 26.52 -8.48
CA ALA A 141 -13.03 27.28 -7.46
C ALA A 141 -11.56 27.57 -7.82
N LYS A 142 -11.00 26.87 -8.82
CA LYS A 142 -9.58 26.92 -9.23
C LYS A 142 -8.63 26.63 -8.07
N ARG A 143 -9.00 25.70 -7.19
CA ARG A 143 -8.24 25.33 -6.00
C ARG A 143 -8.66 23.95 -5.53
N GLY A 144 -7.72 23.12 -5.12
CA GLY A 144 -8.03 21.78 -4.62
C GLY A 144 -6.81 20.94 -4.25
N ARG A 145 -7.03 19.99 -3.35
CA ARG A 145 -6.09 18.93 -2.95
C ARG A 145 -6.86 17.62 -2.91
N ILE A 146 -6.42 16.62 -3.66
CA ILE A 146 -7.01 15.28 -3.65
C ILE A 146 -5.96 14.30 -3.16
N ILE A 147 -6.28 13.58 -2.11
CA ILE A 147 -5.39 12.63 -1.43
C ILE A 147 -6.09 11.28 -1.45
N ASN A 148 -5.49 10.31 -2.15
CA ASN A 148 -6.02 8.97 -2.26
C ASN A 148 -5.24 8.03 -1.36
N ILE A 149 -5.92 7.35 -0.43
CA ILE A 149 -5.27 6.36 0.43
C ILE A 149 -5.23 5.02 -0.30
N SER A 150 -4.04 4.69 -0.80
CA SER A 150 -3.72 3.42 -1.41
C SER A 150 -3.21 2.41 -0.35
N SER A 151 -2.20 1.59 -0.67
CA SER A 151 -1.55 0.62 0.22
C SER A 151 -0.20 0.20 -0.39
N ILE A 152 0.75 -0.21 0.45
CA ILE A 152 1.94 -0.92 -0.02
C ILE A 152 1.58 -2.21 -0.79
N SER A 153 0.44 -2.84 -0.52
CA SER A 153 -0.08 -3.99 -1.27
C SER A 153 -0.39 -3.64 -2.73
N GLY A 154 -0.67 -2.38 -3.04
CA GLY A 154 -0.82 -1.90 -4.42
C GLY A 154 0.50 -1.67 -5.13
N LEU A 155 1.62 -1.65 -4.40
CA LEU A 155 2.97 -1.50 -4.94
C LEU A 155 3.66 -2.85 -5.14
N MET A 156 3.48 -3.81 -4.24
CA MET A 156 4.22 -5.08 -4.27
C MET A 156 3.35 -6.33 -4.39
N GLY A 157 2.02 -6.20 -4.28
CA GLY A 157 1.15 -7.36 -4.11
C GLY A 157 1.20 -7.89 -2.68
N ASN A 158 0.33 -8.84 -2.35
CA ASN A 158 0.38 -9.65 -1.13
C ASN A 158 -0.41 -10.95 -1.39
N PRO A 159 0.10 -12.12 -0.96
CA PRO A 159 -0.66 -13.37 -1.05
C PRO A 159 -2.03 -13.23 -0.36
N GLY A 160 -3.08 -13.76 -1.00
CA GLY A 160 -4.46 -13.66 -0.52
C GLY A 160 -5.14 -12.30 -0.73
N GLN A 161 -4.47 -11.31 -1.34
CA GLN A 161 -5.00 -9.96 -1.52
C GLN A 161 -5.15 -9.56 -3.00
N ALA A 162 -5.41 -10.51 -3.91
CA ALA A 162 -5.46 -10.22 -5.35
C ALA A 162 -6.41 -9.07 -5.72
N ASN A 163 -7.64 -9.08 -5.21
CA ASN A 163 -8.62 -8.00 -5.37
C ASN A 163 -8.14 -6.67 -4.75
N TYR A 164 -7.61 -6.71 -3.53
CA TYR A 164 -7.20 -5.55 -2.77
C TYR A 164 -5.97 -4.89 -3.41
N SER A 165 -4.91 -5.65 -3.68
CA SER A 165 -3.73 -5.21 -4.41
C SER A 165 -4.09 -4.63 -5.77
N ALA A 166 -4.96 -5.29 -6.56
CA ALA A 166 -5.43 -4.75 -7.83
C ALA A 166 -6.16 -3.41 -7.66
N SER A 167 -7.06 -3.31 -6.67
CA SER A 167 -7.78 -2.06 -6.39
C SER A 167 -6.83 -0.91 -6.01
N LYS A 168 -5.83 -1.18 -5.15
CA LYS A 168 -4.88 -0.19 -4.64
C LYS A 168 -3.84 0.21 -5.68
N ALA A 169 -3.41 -0.72 -6.53
CA ALA A 169 -2.62 -0.42 -7.73
C ALA A 169 -3.42 0.45 -8.72
N GLY A 170 -4.70 0.14 -8.93
CA GLY A 170 -5.61 0.95 -9.74
C GLY A 170 -5.73 2.40 -9.24
N VAL A 171 -5.80 2.59 -7.91
CA VAL A 171 -5.82 3.93 -7.30
C VAL A 171 -4.53 4.71 -7.60
N ILE A 172 -3.37 4.05 -7.63
CA ILE A 172 -2.09 4.68 -7.99
C ILE A 172 -2.11 5.17 -9.45
N GLY A 173 -2.48 4.30 -10.39
CA GLY A 173 -2.58 4.67 -11.81
C GLY A 173 -3.62 5.77 -12.07
N PHE A 174 -4.75 5.70 -11.37
CA PHE A 174 -5.79 6.74 -11.39
C PHE A 174 -5.26 8.09 -10.88
N THR A 175 -4.57 8.10 -9.74
CA THR A 175 -3.97 9.29 -9.14
C THR A 175 -3.02 10.00 -10.11
N GLN A 176 -2.10 9.25 -10.71
CA GLN A 176 -1.10 9.79 -11.64
C GLN A 176 -1.73 10.37 -12.91
N THR A 177 -2.79 9.73 -13.41
CA THR A 177 -3.53 10.21 -14.58
C THR A 177 -4.30 11.49 -14.25
N VAL A 178 -5.11 11.49 -13.20
CA VAL A 178 -5.94 12.64 -12.82
C VAL A 178 -5.09 13.85 -12.41
N ALA A 179 -3.91 13.64 -11.82
CA ALA A 179 -2.95 14.71 -11.56
C ALA A 179 -2.57 15.50 -12.82
N LYS A 180 -2.41 14.83 -13.96
CA LYS A 180 -2.06 15.46 -15.25
C LYS A 180 -3.25 16.18 -15.88
N GLU A 181 -4.47 15.68 -15.68
CA GLU A 181 -5.69 16.31 -16.19
C GLU A 181 -6.06 17.58 -15.42
N LEU A 182 -5.98 17.49 -14.09
CA LEU A 182 -6.39 18.56 -13.18
C LEU A 182 -5.29 19.57 -12.94
N GLY A 183 -4.01 19.18 -12.95
CA GLY A 183 -2.87 20.07 -12.71
C GLY A 183 -2.55 20.98 -13.89
N SER A 184 -2.90 22.27 -13.80
CA SER A 184 -2.47 23.29 -14.76
C SER A 184 -2.43 24.68 -14.14
N LYS A 185 -1.84 25.67 -14.84
CA LYS A 185 -1.87 27.07 -14.39
C LYS A 185 -3.28 27.60 -14.12
N ARG A 186 -4.30 27.10 -14.84
CA ARG A 186 -5.71 27.51 -14.69
C ARG A 186 -6.49 26.66 -13.67
N ARG A 187 -5.92 25.52 -13.26
CA ARG A 187 -6.49 24.53 -12.34
C ARG A 187 -5.36 24.03 -11.42
N PRO A 188 -4.95 24.79 -10.39
CA PRO A 188 -3.85 24.40 -9.50
C PRO A 188 -4.31 23.36 -8.47
N ILE A 189 -4.86 22.25 -8.96
CA ILE A 189 -5.33 21.12 -8.15
C ILE A 189 -4.22 20.08 -8.13
N THR A 190 -3.82 19.65 -6.93
CA THR A 190 -2.86 18.54 -6.77
C THR A 190 -3.60 17.26 -6.44
N VAL A 191 -3.07 16.14 -6.94
CA VAL A 191 -3.65 14.81 -6.74
C VAL A 191 -2.51 13.86 -6.39
N ASN A 192 -2.50 13.30 -5.19
CA ASN A 192 -1.43 12.41 -4.72
C ASN A 192 -2.01 11.17 -4.03
N ALA A 193 -1.20 10.12 -3.95
CA ALA A 193 -1.52 8.90 -3.24
C ALA A 193 -0.60 8.74 -2.03
N ILE A 194 -1.18 8.27 -0.92
CA ILE A 194 -0.43 7.77 0.23
C ILE A 194 -0.56 6.25 0.21
N CYS A 195 0.54 5.52 0.37
CA CYS A 195 0.58 4.08 0.50
C CYS A 195 1.02 3.71 1.93
N PRO A 196 0.08 3.57 2.87
CA PRO A 196 0.41 3.09 4.21
C PRO A 196 0.92 1.65 4.18
N GLY A 197 1.85 1.35 5.09
CA GLY A 197 2.26 -0.01 5.42
C GLY A 197 1.32 -0.66 6.44
N PHE A 198 1.88 -1.47 7.35
CA PHE A 198 1.12 -2.02 8.46
C PHE A 198 0.86 -0.95 9.52
N ILE A 199 -0.37 -0.46 9.56
CA ILE A 199 -0.84 0.57 10.51
C ILE A 199 -1.76 -0.07 11.54
N ARG A 200 -1.56 0.27 12.82
CA ARG A 200 -2.42 -0.17 13.90
C ARG A 200 -3.85 0.32 13.66
N SER A 201 -4.81 -0.59 13.68
CA SER A 201 -6.24 -0.28 13.56
C SER A 201 -7.08 -1.39 14.20
N ASP A 202 -8.38 -1.16 14.38
CA ASP A 202 -9.34 -2.18 14.82
C ASP A 202 -9.21 -3.51 14.05
N MET A 203 -8.72 -3.49 12.80
CA MET A 203 -8.52 -4.67 11.95
C MET A 203 -7.24 -5.45 12.28
N THR A 204 -6.17 -4.79 12.73
CA THR A 204 -4.94 -5.47 13.21
C THR A 204 -5.11 -6.05 14.61
N ASP A 205 -6.04 -5.51 15.39
CA ASP A 205 -6.36 -5.99 16.74
C ASP A 205 -7.12 -7.33 16.66
N ILE A 206 -8.02 -7.49 15.68
CA ILE A 206 -8.70 -8.77 15.39
C ILE A 206 -7.69 -9.85 14.93
N LEU A 207 -6.66 -9.49 14.17
CA LEU A 207 -5.58 -10.41 13.79
C LEU A 207 -4.70 -10.81 15.00
N ALA A 208 -4.54 -9.93 15.99
CA ALA A 208 -3.90 -10.24 17.26
C ALA A 208 -4.74 -11.24 18.08
N GLU A 209 -6.06 -11.05 18.11
CA GLU A 209 -7.00 -11.94 18.82
C GLU A 209 -7.09 -13.34 18.18
N ALA A 210 -6.95 -13.45 16.85
CA ALA A 210 -7.03 -14.71 16.13
C ALA A 210 -5.69 -15.48 16.03
N GLY A 211 -4.54 -14.80 16.11
CA GLY A 211 -3.19 -15.39 15.94
C GLY A 211 -2.25 -15.27 17.15
N GLY A 212 -2.68 -14.62 18.23
CA GLY A 212 -1.85 -14.31 19.40
C GLY A 212 -0.72 -13.29 19.12
N ASP A 213 0.13 -13.06 20.13
CA ASP A 213 1.30 -12.16 20.06
C ASP A 213 2.25 -12.47 18.88
N ALA A 214 2.21 -13.71 18.36
CA ALA A 214 3.05 -14.20 17.27
C ALA A 214 2.86 -13.43 15.94
N PHE A 215 1.64 -13.04 15.56
CA PHE A 215 1.43 -12.29 14.30
C PHE A 215 2.04 -10.89 14.38
N HIS A 216 1.85 -10.21 15.51
CA HIS A 216 2.43 -8.89 15.75
C HIS A 216 3.96 -8.96 15.74
N ASP A 217 4.54 -10.01 16.33
CA ASP A 217 6.00 -10.16 16.38
C ASP A 217 6.60 -10.51 15.01
N VAL A 218 5.95 -11.35 14.21
CA VAL A 218 6.37 -11.64 12.82
C VAL A 218 6.30 -10.38 11.95
N VAL A 219 5.22 -9.59 12.04
CA VAL A 219 5.10 -8.34 11.28
C VAL A 219 6.15 -7.33 11.73
N LYS A 220 6.38 -7.16 13.04
CA LYS A 220 7.43 -6.26 13.56
C LYS A 220 8.82 -6.65 13.05
N GLN A 221 9.14 -7.95 12.99
CA GLN A 221 10.44 -8.42 12.50
C GLN A 221 10.70 -8.03 11.03
N ARG A 222 9.65 -7.93 10.22
CA ARG A 222 9.72 -7.49 8.81
C ARG A 222 9.84 -5.97 8.65
N ILE A 223 9.63 -5.19 9.71
CA ILE A 223 9.69 -3.73 9.69
C ILE A 223 11.00 -3.28 10.33
N PRO A 224 11.91 -2.60 9.63
CA PRO A 224 13.15 -2.10 10.25
C PRO A 224 12.94 -1.22 11.50
N LEU A 225 11.83 -0.48 11.56
CA LEU A 225 11.46 0.31 12.75
C LEU A 225 10.85 -0.52 13.91
N GLN A 226 10.68 -1.84 13.73
CA GLN A 226 10.23 -2.82 14.74
C GLN A 226 8.90 -2.48 15.42
N ARG A 227 8.04 -1.75 14.72
CA ARG A 227 6.70 -1.39 15.17
C ARG A 227 5.76 -1.19 14.01
N LEU A 228 4.47 -1.38 14.28
CA LEU A 228 3.41 -0.90 13.41
C LEU A 228 3.43 0.64 13.38
N GLY A 229 3.03 1.22 12.26
CA GLY A 229 2.74 2.64 12.18
C GLY A 229 1.44 2.98 12.92
N GLU A 230 1.30 4.22 13.35
CA GLU A 230 0.05 4.73 13.94
C GLU A 230 -0.78 5.48 12.88
N PRO A 231 -2.12 5.44 12.95
CA PRO A 231 -2.99 6.20 12.05
C PRO A 231 -2.63 7.68 11.96
N GLU A 232 -2.16 8.26 13.06
CA GLU A 232 -1.72 9.65 13.17
C GLU A 232 -0.54 9.98 12.27
N GLU A 233 0.36 9.03 12.00
CA GLU A 233 1.53 9.21 11.12
C GLU A 233 1.10 9.30 9.66
N VAL A 234 0.06 8.55 9.26
CA VAL A 234 -0.58 8.69 7.95
C VAL A 234 -1.33 10.02 7.86
N ALA A 235 -2.00 10.42 8.96
CA ALA A 235 -2.71 11.69 9.02
C ALA A 235 -1.80 12.91 8.89
N ASP A 236 -0.57 12.83 9.40
CA ASP A 236 0.45 13.87 9.23
C ASP A 236 0.88 14.03 7.77
N ALA A 237 1.09 12.93 7.06
CA ALA A 237 1.36 12.97 5.63
C ALA A 237 0.18 13.57 4.83
N ALA A 238 -1.05 13.20 5.18
CA ALA A 238 -2.25 13.77 4.56
C ALA A 238 -2.38 15.28 4.82
N LEU A 239 -2.13 15.74 6.05
CA LEU A 239 -2.09 17.16 6.40
C LEU A 239 -1.05 17.92 5.57
N PHE A 240 0.16 17.38 5.45
CA PHE A 240 1.20 17.99 4.63
C PHE A 240 0.74 18.14 3.16
N LEU A 241 0.19 17.09 2.56
CA LEU A 241 -0.30 17.12 1.17
C LEU A 241 -1.52 18.03 0.98
N ALA A 242 -2.32 18.25 2.02
CA ALA A 242 -3.44 19.17 2.02
C ALA A 242 -3.00 20.64 2.14
N SER A 243 -1.79 20.91 2.64
CA SER A 243 -1.29 22.26 2.88
C SER A 243 -0.83 22.98 1.61
N ASP A 244 -0.56 24.28 1.73
CA ASP A 244 0.08 25.07 0.67
C ASP A 244 1.58 24.75 0.53
N SER A 245 2.21 24.13 1.54
CA SER A 245 3.61 23.67 1.45
C SER A 245 3.80 22.55 0.42
N ALA A 246 2.75 21.78 0.13
CA ALA A 246 2.74 20.74 -0.88
C ALA A 246 2.18 21.19 -2.24
N ALA A 247 2.04 22.50 -2.48
CA ALA A 247 1.38 23.03 -3.69
C ALA A 247 2.03 22.62 -5.02
N TYR A 248 3.30 22.16 -5.00
CA TYR A 248 4.01 21.66 -6.19
C TYR A 248 4.19 20.13 -6.22
N ILE A 249 3.61 19.42 -5.24
CA ILE A 249 3.64 17.96 -5.17
C ILE A 249 2.33 17.46 -5.79
N THR A 250 2.41 16.82 -6.96
CA THR A 250 1.25 16.23 -7.64
C THR A 250 1.68 14.98 -8.42
N GLY A 251 0.76 14.03 -8.57
CA GLY A 251 0.99 12.74 -9.20
C GLY A 251 1.94 11.81 -8.42
N GLN A 252 2.26 12.15 -7.17
CA GLN A 252 3.21 11.38 -6.37
C GLN A 252 2.52 10.26 -5.61
N VAL A 253 3.28 9.21 -5.36
CA VAL A 253 2.91 8.06 -4.53
C VAL A 253 3.89 8.02 -3.36
N ILE A 254 3.40 8.31 -2.16
CA ILE A 254 4.24 8.46 -0.97
C ILE A 254 3.97 7.30 -0.03
N THR A 255 4.98 6.50 0.27
CA THR A 255 4.87 5.38 1.22
C THR A 255 5.07 5.84 2.65
N ILE A 256 4.25 5.33 3.57
CA ILE A 256 4.34 5.55 5.02
C ILE A 256 4.32 4.16 5.68
N ASP A 257 5.47 3.48 5.69
CA ASP A 257 5.51 2.04 5.89
C ASP A 257 6.67 1.50 6.75
N GLY A 258 7.50 2.36 7.35
CA GLY A 258 8.52 1.90 8.31
C GLY A 258 9.56 0.93 7.73
N PRO A 259 9.87 1.09 6.43
CA PRO A 259 10.32 0.12 5.39
C PRO A 259 9.81 -1.33 5.34
N SER A 260 8.51 -1.58 5.52
CA SER A 260 7.90 -2.90 5.28
C SER A 260 8.07 -3.42 3.83
N ALA A 261 8.32 -2.53 2.86
CA ALA A 261 8.63 -2.88 1.47
C ALA A 261 10.15 -2.85 1.22
N LYS A 262 10.75 -3.93 0.72
CA LYS A 262 12.09 -3.83 0.10
C LYS A 262 11.99 -2.81 -1.06
N PRO A 263 12.86 -1.78 -1.13
CA PRO A 263 12.79 -0.84 -2.24
C PRO A 263 13.06 -1.58 -3.55
N ARG A 264 12.16 -1.43 -4.53
CA ARG A 264 12.50 -1.82 -5.91
C ARG A 264 13.68 -0.95 -6.35
N PRO A 265 14.75 -1.52 -6.95
CA PRO A 265 15.76 -0.70 -7.59
C PRO A 265 15.07 0.22 -8.60
N ILE A 266 15.35 1.52 -8.51
CA ILE A 266 15.04 2.42 -9.60
C ILE A 266 15.91 1.91 -10.76
N ALA A 267 15.29 1.31 -11.78
CA ALA A 267 15.96 0.98 -13.02
C ALA A 267 16.38 2.30 -13.69
N THR A 268 17.54 2.84 -13.31
CA THR A 268 18.20 3.88 -14.09
C THR A 268 18.82 3.19 -15.29
N ALA A 269 18.39 3.59 -16.49
CA ALA A 269 18.80 3.00 -17.76
C ALA A 269 20.29 3.19 -18.13
N ASP A 270 21.16 3.61 -17.20
CA ASP A 270 22.59 3.82 -17.42
C ASP A 270 23.39 3.56 -16.14
N GLY A 271 24.18 2.47 -16.11
CA GLY A 271 25.12 2.15 -15.04
C GLY A 271 26.18 1.15 -15.53
N PRO A 272 27.47 1.29 -15.14
CA PRO A 272 28.59 0.68 -15.85
C PRO A 272 28.71 -0.83 -15.57
N ILE A 273 29.16 -1.57 -16.58
CA ILE A 273 29.53 -2.99 -16.49
C ILE A 273 30.54 -3.15 -15.34
N ARG A 274 30.11 -3.78 -14.24
CA ARG A 274 31.01 -4.16 -13.14
C ARG A 274 31.77 -5.43 -13.50
N SER A 275 33.07 -5.42 -13.24
CA SER A 275 34.03 -6.50 -13.52
C SER A 275 33.75 -7.78 -12.71
N VAL A 276 33.96 -8.93 -13.35
CA VAL A 276 33.82 -10.29 -12.79
C VAL A 276 34.79 -10.54 -11.61
N PRO A 277 34.36 -11.15 -10.49
CA PRO A 277 35.25 -11.49 -9.36
C PRO A 277 36.20 -12.67 -9.62
N GLN A 278 37.40 -12.64 -9.01
CA GLN A 278 38.45 -13.67 -9.11
C GLN A 278 38.15 -14.96 -8.31
N ALA A 279 38.82 -16.05 -8.71
CA ALA A 279 38.51 -17.45 -8.40
C ALA A 279 38.50 -17.91 -6.93
N ASP A 280 39.07 -17.15 -5.99
CA ASP A 280 39.17 -17.58 -4.57
C ASP A 280 37.88 -17.30 -3.76
N SER A 281 37.03 -16.37 -4.22
CA SER A 281 35.73 -16.09 -3.60
C SER A 281 34.62 -17.04 -4.04
N ARG A 282 34.78 -17.78 -5.16
CA ARG A 282 33.76 -18.72 -5.66
C ARG A 282 33.55 -19.91 -4.73
N ARG A 283 34.62 -20.46 -4.15
CA ARG A 283 34.50 -21.64 -3.27
C ARG A 283 33.67 -21.39 -2.00
N THR A 284 33.79 -20.20 -1.42
CA THR A 284 33.03 -19.81 -0.22
C THR A 284 31.55 -19.56 -0.54
N VAL A 285 31.27 -19.00 -1.72
CA VAL A 285 29.89 -18.76 -2.20
C VAL A 285 29.19 -20.08 -2.52
N VAL A 286 29.88 -21.01 -3.21
CA VAL A 286 29.34 -22.34 -3.55
C VAL A 286 28.92 -23.12 -2.31
N ALA A 287 29.76 -23.11 -1.28
CA ALA A 287 29.45 -23.78 -0.02
C ALA A 287 28.20 -23.19 0.68
N SER A 288 28.02 -21.86 0.61
CA SER A 288 26.85 -21.19 1.19
C SER A 288 25.55 -21.41 0.40
N VAL A 289 25.64 -21.50 -0.93
CA VAL A 289 24.46 -21.78 -1.78
C VAL A 289 24.02 -23.23 -1.60
N LEU A 290 24.96 -24.18 -1.59
CA LEU A 290 24.65 -25.59 -1.34
C LEU A 290 23.97 -25.80 0.01
N GLU A 291 24.50 -25.20 1.08
CA GLU A 291 23.90 -25.30 2.41
C GLU A 291 22.47 -24.80 2.42
N ARG A 292 22.20 -23.68 1.75
CA ARG A 292 20.88 -23.07 1.71
C ARG A 292 19.87 -23.83 0.84
N VAL A 293 20.30 -24.32 -0.33
CA VAL A 293 19.46 -25.21 -1.16
C VAL A 293 19.13 -26.48 -0.37
N THR A 294 20.09 -27.02 0.38
CA THR A 294 19.87 -28.22 1.22
C THR A 294 18.84 -27.95 2.32
N ASP A 295 18.88 -26.78 2.97
CA ASP A 295 17.89 -26.38 3.98
C ASP A 295 16.48 -26.31 3.39
N ILE A 296 16.32 -25.66 2.24
CA ILE A 296 15.04 -25.52 1.55
C ILE A 296 14.48 -26.90 1.18
N VAL A 297 15.31 -27.77 0.60
CA VAL A 297 14.89 -29.12 0.21
C VAL A 297 14.47 -29.95 1.42
N ALA A 298 15.20 -29.85 2.55
CA ALA A 298 14.86 -30.56 3.78
C ALA A 298 13.53 -30.10 4.37
N GLU A 299 13.28 -28.77 4.38
CA GLU A 299 12.05 -28.18 4.91
C GLU A 299 10.84 -28.49 4.03
N GLN A 300 10.95 -28.28 2.71
CA GLN A 300 9.84 -28.45 1.78
C GLN A 300 9.42 -29.93 1.64
N LEU A 301 10.39 -30.84 1.60
CA LEU A 301 10.10 -32.27 1.43
C LEU A 301 9.98 -33.02 2.77
N GLY A 302 10.19 -32.35 3.90
CA GLY A 302 10.13 -32.96 5.23
C GLY A 302 11.15 -34.09 5.43
N VAL A 303 12.32 -33.97 4.80
CA VAL A 303 13.38 -34.99 4.82
C VAL A 303 14.56 -34.57 5.70
N ASP A 304 15.30 -35.55 6.21
CA ASP A 304 16.47 -35.31 7.05
C ASP A 304 17.62 -34.69 6.24
N LYS A 305 18.05 -33.48 6.62
CA LYS A 305 19.14 -32.71 5.99
C LYS A 305 20.42 -33.54 5.83
N GLU A 306 20.72 -34.43 6.78
CA GLU A 306 21.95 -35.23 6.78
C GLU A 306 22.00 -36.27 5.65
N LYS A 307 20.85 -36.55 5.01
CA LYS A 307 20.73 -37.50 3.88
C LYS A 307 20.81 -36.83 2.52
N ILE A 308 20.87 -35.50 2.48
CA ILE A 308 20.89 -34.74 1.24
C ILE A 308 22.35 -34.45 0.84
N THR A 309 22.66 -34.76 -0.41
CA THR A 309 23.95 -34.50 -1.05
C THR A 309 23.70 -33.81 -2.39
N ALA A 310 24.76 -33.29 -3.03
CA ALA A 310 24.63 -32.66 -4.35
C ALA A 310 24.05 -33.60 -5.43
N ASP A 311 24.31 -34.91 -5.34
CA ASP A 311 23.82 -35.89 -6.31
C ASP A 311 22.39 -36.38 -6.00
N THR A 312 21.81 -35.97 -4.87
CA THR A 312 20.48 -36.41 -4.43
C THR A 312 19.40 -35.88 -5.38
N SER A 313 18.64 -36.80 -5.97
CA SER A 313 17.51 -36.49 -6.85
C SER A 313 16.24 -36.17 -6.06
N PHE A 314 15.58 -35.06 -6.41
CA PHE A 314 14.32 -34.66 -5.78
C PHE A 314 13.25 -35.74 -5.91
N VAL A 315 13.10 -36.31 -7.11
CA VAL A 315 12.06 -37.31 -7.40
C VAL A 315 12.51 -38.72 -7.03
N ASN A 316 13.71 -39.14 -7.46
CA ASN A 316 14.11 -40.55 -7.32
C ASN A 316 14.60 -40.92 -5.92
N ASP A 317 15.25 -39.98 -5.22
CA ASP A 317 15.84 -40.24 -3.90
C ASP A 317 15.00 -39.68 -2.76
N LEU A 318 14.36 -38.52 -2.97
CA LEU A 318 13.54 -37.86 -1.95
C LEU A 318 12.04 -38.07 -2.14
N GLY A 319 11.61 -38.64 -3.27
CA GLY A 319 10.21 -38.98 -3.52
C GLY A 319 9.30 -37.79 -3.81
N ALA A 320 9.85 -36.64 -4.21
CA ALA A 320 9.09 -35.44 -4.56
C ALA A 320 8.12 -35.74 -5.72
N ASP A 321 6.86 -35.37 -5.53
CA ASP A 321 5.86 -35.41 -6.59
C ASP A 321 5.86 -34.12 -7.43
N SER A 322 4.95 -34.02 -8.42
CA SER A 322 4.90 -32.86 -9.31
C SER A 322 4.55 -31.56 -8.60
N LEU A 323 3.80 -31.58 -7.49
CA LEU A 323 3.50 -30.39 -6.70
C LEU A 323 4.72 -29.99 -5.87
N ASP A 324 5.37 -30.96 -5.22
CA ASP A 324 6.59 -30.74 -4.43
C ASP A 324 7.69 -30.09 -5.27
N THR A 325 7.87 -30.52 -6.53
CA THR A 325 8.86 -29.92 -7.43
C THR A 325 8.55 -28.48 -7.80
N VAL A 326 7.27 -28.12 -7.92
CA VAL A 326 6.85 -26.74 -8.24
C VAL A 326 7.05 -25.84 -7.02
N GLU A 327 6.64 -26.29 -5.83
CA GLU A 327 6.83 -25.55 -4.59
C GLU A 327 8.32 -25.34 -4.28
N LEU A 328 9.14 -26.37 -4.52
CA LEU A 328 10.58 -26.27 -4.38
C LEU A 328 11.19 -25.24 -5.33
N VAL A 329 10.78 -25.22 -6.60
CA VAL A 329 11.25 -24.22 -7.58
C VAL A 329 10.87 -22.81 -7.14
N MET A 330 9.64 -22.60 -6.70
CA MET A 330 9.17 -21.30 -6.21
C MET A 330 9.97 -20.80 -5.01
N GLU A 331 10.26 -21.68 -4.04
CA GLU A 331 11.04 -21.31 -2.86
C GLU A 331 12.50 -20.99 -3.21
N LEU A 332 13.09 -21.70 -4.18
CA LEU A 332 14.43 -21.40 -4.70
C LEU A 332 14.45 -20.06 -5.46
N GLU A 333 13.42 -19.77 -6.26
CA GLU A 333 13.27 -18.46 -6.91
C GLU A 333 13.17 -17.32 -5.88
N GLU A 334 12.39 -17.51 -4.81
CA GLU A 334 12.19 -16.52 -3.75
C GLU A 334 13.46 -16.30 -2.91
N GLU A 335 14.13 -17.35 -2.44
CA GLU A 335 15.32 -17.21 -1.58
C GLU A 335 16.50 -16.59 -2.33
N PHE A 336 16.71 -16.98 -3.60
CA PHE A 336 17.87 -16.55 -4.37
C PHE A 336 17.60 -15.36 -5.30
N ASP A 337 16.37 -14.85 -5.35
CA ASP A 337 15.95 -13.73 -6.22
C ASP A 337 16.28 -14.01 -7.71
N ILE A 338 15.99 -15.23 -8.16
CA ILE A 338 16.20 -15.69 -9.54
C ILE A 338 14.88 -16.10 -10.20
N ASN A 339 14.87 -16.20 -11.53
CA ASN A 339 13.77 -16.76 -12.30
C ASN A 339 14.25 -18.05 -12.98
N ILE A 340 13.60 -19.16 -12.69
CA ILE A 340 13.85 -20.49 -13.24
C ILE A 340 12.75 -20.78 -14.29
N PRO A 341 13.02 -20.59 -15.60
CA PRO A 341 12.04 -20.88 -16.63
C PRO A 341 11.58 -22.35 -16.60
N ASP A 342 10.34 -22.62 -17.01
CA ASP A 342 9.76 -23.97 -17.01
C ASP A 342 10.68 -25.02 -17.67
N ASP A 343 11.33 -24.68 -18.79
CA ASP A 343 12.23 -25.59 -19.51
C ASP A 343 13.57 -25.84 -18.80
N ALA A 344 13.94 -24.98 -17.85
CA ALA A 344 15.08 -25.18 -16.97
C ALA A 344 14.66 -25.97 -15.71
N ALA A 345 13.48 -25.67 -15.16
CA ALA A 345 12.91 -26.41 -14.02
C ALA A 345 12.79 -27.91 -14.32
N GLU A 346 12.34 -28.28 -15.54
CA GLU A 346 12.28 -29.69 -15.98
C GLU A 346 13.64 -30.41 -16.00
N LYS A 347 14.74 -29.64 -16.13
CA LYS A 347 16.11 -30.16 -16.23
C LYS A 347 16.83 -30.18 -14.88
N ILE A 348 16.34 -29.46 -13.88
CA ILE A 348 16.89 -29.39 -12.52
C ILE A 348 16.26 -30.52 -11.71
N GLN A 349 16.95 -31.67 -11.65
CA GLN A 349 16.45 -32.89 -11.01
C GLN A 349 17.20 -33.27 -9.74
N THR A 350 18.34 -32.64 -9.47
CA THR A 350 19.16 -32.86 -8.28
C THR A 350 19.51 -31.55 -7.57
N VAL A 351 19.89 -31.67 -6.30
CA VAL A 351 20.36 -30.55 -5.46
C VAL A 351 21.54 -29.82 -6.12
N GLY A 352 22.50 -30.56 -6.66
CA GLY A 352 23.68 -30.01 -7.33
C GLY A 352 23.33 -29.23 -8.58
N GLN A 353 22.36 -29.70 -9.39
CA GLN A 353 21.88 -28.97 -10.56
C GLN A 353 21.16 -27.67 -10.18
N ALA A 354 20.41 -27.68 -9.08
CA ALA A 354 19.81 -26.46 -8.55
C ALA A 354 20.88 -25.46 -8.12
N VAL A 355 21.91 -25.91 -7.39
CA VAL A 355 23.05 -25.07 -6.98
C VAL A 355 23.79 -24.51 -8.20
N GLU A 356 24.10 -25.32 -9.20
CA GLU A 356 24.76 -24.87 -10.43
C GLU A 356 23.92 -23.83 -11.19
N PHE A 357 22.60 -24.04 -11.28
CA PHE A 357 21.70 -23.09 -11.92
C PHE A 357 21.65 -21.77 -11.14
N ILE A 358 21.51 -21.85 -9.82
CA ILE A 358 21.49 -20.69 -8.93
C ILE A 358 22.80 -19.93 -9.05
N GLU A 359 23.96 -20.59 -9.03
CA GLU A 359 25.26 -19.94 -9.20
C GLU A 359 25.42 -19.25 -10.56
N ALA A 360 24.89 -19.86 -11.62
CA ALA A 360 24.95 -19.28 -12.96
C ALA A 360 24.07 -18.03 -13.11
N ASN A 361 23.02 -17.89 -12.28
CA ASN A 361 22.01 -16.83 -12.39
C ASN A 361 21.97 -15.86 -11.21
N SER A 362 22.63 -16.17 -10.09
CA SER A 362 22.77 -15.32 -8.90
C SER A 362 23.95 -14.36 -9.10
N GLY A 363 23.68 -13.22 -9.72
CA GLY A 363 24.71 -12.19 -9.97
C GLY A 363 24.46 -11.28 -11.17
N SER A 364 23.22 -11.22 -11.69
CA SER A 364 22.82 -10.32 -12.78
C SER A 364 22.14 -9.05 -12.25
#